data_AF-A0A2E5ZP60-F1
#
_entry.id   AF-A0A2E5ZP60-F1
#
_cell.length_a   1.000
_cell.length_b   1.000
_cell.length_c   1.000
_cell.angle_alpha   90.00
_cell.angle_beta   90.00
_cell.angle_gamma   90.00
#
_symmetry.space_group_name_H-M   'P 1'
#
loop_
_entity.id
_entity.type
_entity.pdbx_description
1 polymer ?
#
loop_
_entity_poly.entity_id
_entity_poly.type
_entity_poly.pdbx_seq_one_letter_code
_entity_poly.pdbx_strand_id
1 'polypeptide(L)'
;MKIDFKMADLKAIKKVTPKGDLSWYIKWTASFIILIGMVLTSITGLEPYNLMFHFVGVLGWGIVGMLWHDRALIFINSIAMFIFAVGIGNYYVG
;
A
#
# COMPACT_ATOMS: atom_id res chain seq x y z
N MET A 1 -6.58 -17.58 -41.55
CA MET A 1 -5.63 -16.44 -41.66
C MET A 1 -6.04 -15.20 -40.86
N LYS A 2 -7.24 -14.60 -41.03
CA LYS A 2 -7.67 -13.44 -40.20
C LYS A 2 -7.99 -13.80 -38.73
N ILE A 3 -8.47 -15.02 -38.48
CA ILE A 3 -8.81 -15.48 -37.13
C ILE A 3 -7.54 -15.74 -36.30
N ASP A 4 -6.49 -16.25 -36.94
CA ASP A 4 -5.21 -16.58 -36.30
C ASP A 4 -4.46 -15.33 -35.81
N PHE A 5 -4.54 -14.22 -36.57
CA PHE A 5 -3.98 -12.93 -36.17
C PHE A 5 -4.66 -12.36 -34.91
N LYS A 6 -5.99 -12.49 -34.80
CA LYS A 6 -6.76 -12.00 -33.64
C LYS A 6 -6.49 -12.81 -32.37
N MET A 7 -6.17 -14.10 -32.50
CA MET A 7 -5.83 -14.98 -31.36
C MET A 7 -4.39 -14.76 -30.86
N ALA A 8 -3.46 -14.38 -31.74
CA ALA A 8 -2.09 -14.01 -31.36
C ALA A 8 -2.06 -12.72 -30.52
N ASP A 9 -2.90 -11.75 -30.87
CA ASP A 9 -3.01 -10.46 -30.17
C ASP A 9 -3.63 -10.59 -28.77
N LEU A 10 -4.57 -11.54 -28.59
CA LEU A 10 -5.18 -11.85 -27.29
C LEU A 10 -4.23 -12.54 -26.30
N LYS A 11 -3.28 -13.36 -26.78
CA LYS A 11 -2.21 -13.93 -25.94
C LYS A 11 -1.17 -12.89 -25.51
N ALA A 12 -1.13 -11.73 -26.18
CA ALA A 12 -0.18 -10.65 -25.94
C ALA A 12 -0.70 -9.57 -24.99
N ILE A 13 -1.80 -9.79 -24.28
CA ILE A 13 -2.17 -8.94 -23.14
C ILE A 13 -1.14 -9.16 -22.03
N LYS A 14 -0.01 -8.45 -22.11
CA LYS A 14 0.99 -8.35 -21.05
C LYS A 14 0.25 -7.93 -19.79
N LYS A 15 0.18 -8.82 -18.80
CA LYS A 15 -0.40 -8.49 -17.50
C LYS A 15 0.36 -7.29 -16.94
N VAL A 16 -0.33 -6.16 -16.79
CA VAL A 16 0.25 -4.86 -16.42
C VAL A 16 0.93 -4.89 -15.05
N THR A 17 0.56 -5.84 -14.19
CA THR A 17 1.27 -6.13 -12.94
C THR A 17 2.10 -7.40 -13.09
N PRO A 18 3.43 -7.29 -13.23
CA PRO A 18 4.33 -8.43 -13.11
C PRO A 18 4.02 -9.13 -11.77
N LYS A 19 3.82 -10.45 -11.81
CA LYS A 19 3.76 -11.23 -10.57
C LYS A 19 5.21 -11.53 -10.18
N GLY A 20 5.56 -11.27 -8.93
CA GLY A 20 6.87 -11.62 -8.38
C GLY A 20 7.95 -10.54 -8.49
N ASP A 21 7.63 -9.29 -8.83
CA ASP A 21 8.55 -8.18 -8.65
C ASP A 21 8.50 -7.66 -7.19
N LEU A 22 9.52 -6.89 -6.78
CA LEU A 22 9.62 -6.37 -5.42
C LEU A 22 8.38 -5.55 -5.02
N SER A 23 7.86 -4.73 -5.93
CA SER A 23 6.68 -3.90 -5.65
C SER A 23 5.42 -4.73 -5.41
N TRP A 24 5.31 -5.91 -6.04
CA TRP A 24 4.19 -6.83 -5.83
C TRP A 24 4.18 -7.39 -4.41
N TYR A 25 5.32 -7.83 -3.88
CA TYR A 25 5.37 -8.34 -2.51
C TYR A 25 5.13 -7.22 -1.48
N ILE A 26 5.73 -6.04 -1.69
CA ILE A 26 5.60 -4.93 -0.74
C ILE A 26 4.15 -4.45 -0.67
N LYS A 27 3.48 -4.22 -1.81
CA LYS A 27 2.11 -3.67 -1.79
C LYS A 27 1.12 -4.60 -1.09
N TRP A 28 1.23 -5.92 -1.30
CA TRP A 28 0.32 -6.88 -0.66
C TRP A 28 0.57 -6.96 0.84
N THR A 29 1.83 -7.08 1.25
CA THR A 29 2.19 -7.08 2.68
C THR A 29 1.75 -5.78 3.35
N ALA A 30 1.99 -4.63 2.72
CA ALA A 30 1.55 -3.32 3.20
C ALA A 30 0.02 -3.23 3.32
N SER A 31 -0.72 -3.72 2.32
CA SER A 31 -2.19 -3.77 2.38
C SER A 31 -2.72 -4.62 3.53
N PHE A 32 -2.14 -5.79 3.80
CA PHE A 32 -2.54 -6.60 4.95
C PHE A 32 -2.28 -5.87 6.27
N ILE A 33 -1.13 -5.21 6.40
CA ILE A 33 -0.78 -4.45 7.60
C ILE A 33 -1.75 -3.27 7.81
N ILE A 34 -2.09 -2.51 6.75
CA ILE A 34 -3.10 -1.43 6.83
C ILE A 34 -4.44 -1.99 7.27
N LEU A 35 -4.89 -3.12 6.73
CA LEU A 35 -6.17 -3.71 7.09
C LEU A 35 -6.21 -4.15 8.57
N ILE A 36 -5.08 -4.66 9.11
CA ILE A 36 -4.98 -4.91 10.56
C ILE A 36 -5.15 -3.59 11.32
N GLY A 37 -4.48 -2.51 10.89
CA GLY A 37 -4.67 -1.18 11.45
C GLY A 37 -6.13 -0.73 11.43
N MET A 38 -6.85 -0.93 10.31
CA MET A 38 -8.28 -0.61 10.17
C MET A 38 -9.17 -1.42 11.12
N VAL A 39 -8.86 -2.71 11.31
CA VAL A 39 -9.57 -3.55 12.29
C VAL A 39 -9.30 -3.04 13.71
N LEU A 40 -8.06 -2.69 14.04
CA LEU A 40 -7.75 -2.13 15.36
C LEU A 40 -8.42 -0.76 15.58
N THR A 41 -8.59 0.05 14.53
CA THR A 41 -9.33 1.32 14.58
C THR A 41 -10.81 1.13 14.91
N SER A 42 -11.42 -0.01 14.58
CA SER A 42 -12.83 -0.27 14.92
C SER A 42 -13.03 -0.75 16.37
N ILE A 43 -11.95 -0.94 17.13
CA ILE A 43 -11.97 -1.37 18.52
C ILE A 43 -11.46 -0.22 19.41
N THR A 44 -12.29 0.25 20.33
CA THR A 44 -11.95 1.35 21.24
C THR A 44 -10.80 0.98 22.17
N GLY A 45 -9.82 1.89 22.32
CA GLY A 45 -8.75 1.78 23.31
C GLY A 45 -7.53 0.96 22.87
N LEU A 46 -7.39 0.67 21.57
CA LEU A 46 -6.22 0.00 21.01
C LEU A 46 -5.15 0.97 20.48
N GLU A 47 -5.26 2.25 20.77
CA GLU A 47 -4.17 3.21 20.59
C GLU A 47 -2.98 2.83 21.51
N PRO A 48 -1.74 2.87 20.99
CA PRO A 48 -1.32 3.39 19.70
C PRO A 48 -1.15 2.28 18.64
N TYR A 49 -1.50 1.03 18.95
CA TYR A 49 -1.28 -0.10 18.04
C TYR A 49 -1.97 0.11 16.70
N ASN A 50 -3.23 0.57 16.70
CA ASN A 50 -3.93 0.93 15.46
C ASN A 50 -3.11 1.92 14.61
N LEU A 51 -2.59 2.99 15.21
CA LEU A 51 -1.77 4.02 14.56
C LEU A 51 -0.44 3.44 14.04
N MET A 52 0.21 2.57 14.80
CA MET A 52 1.46 1.91 14.40
C MET A 52 1.26 0.99 13.19
N PHE A 53 0.21 0.17 13.19
CA PHE A 53 -0.10 -0.68 12.04
C PHE A 53 -0.41 0.15 10.80
N HIS A 54 -1.23 1.21 10.94
CA HIS A 54 -1.46 2.13 9.83
C HIS A 54 -0.16 2.77 9.33
N PHE A 55 0.70 3.27 10.22
CA PHE A 55 1.97 3.90 9.87
C PHE A 55 2.87 2.98 9.04
N VAL A 56 3.09 1.73 9.50
CA VAL A 56 3.90 0.75 8.78
C VAL A 56 3.27 0.41 7.43
N GLY A 57 1.94 0.29 7.39
CA GLY A 57 1.20 0.01 6.18
C GLY A 57 1.33 1.12 5.13
N VAL A 58 1.17 2.39 5.51
CA VAL A 58 1.32 3.52 4.59
C VAL A 58 2.79 3.77 4.21
N LEU A 59 3.75 3.46 5.08
CA LEU A 59 5.17 3.45 4.73
C LEU A 59 5.45 2.44 3.61
N GLY A 60 4.90 1.23 3.70
CA GLY A 60 5.00 0.23 2.65
C GLY A 60 4.40 0.68 1.32
N TRP A 61 3.22 1.31 1.35
CA TRP A 61 2.60 1.88 0.14
C TRP A 61 3.36 3.11 -0.41
N GLY A 62 4.01 3.90 0.45
CA GLY A 62 4.93 4.95 0.05
C GLY A 62 6.14 4.40 -0.71
N ILE A 63 6.72 3.28 -0.25
CA ILE A 63 7.80 2.57 -0.96
C ILE A 63 7.31 2.09 -2.34
N VAL A 64 6.10 1.53 -2.43
CA VAL A 64 5.51 1.14 -3.72
C VAL A 64 5.35 2.34 -4.64
N GLY A 65 4.90 3.48 -4.12
CA GLY A 65 4.84 4.74 -4.87
C GLY A 65 6.20 5.16 -5.44
N MET A 66 7.27 5.04 -4.64
CA MET A 66 8.64 5.30 -5.11
C MET A 66 9.07 4.33 -6.21
N LEU A 67 8.79 3.02 -6.05
CA LEU A 67 9.11 1.99 -7.05
C LEU A 67 8.34 2.18 -8.37
N TRP A 68 7.12 2.70 -8.30
CA TRP A 68 6.28 2.97 -9.47
C TRP A 68 6.51 4.38 -10.05
N HIS A 69 7.34 5.20 -9.42
CA HIS A 69 7.50 6.62 -9.74
C HIS A 69 6.16 7.38 -9.78
N ASP A 70 5.18 6.95 -8.98
CA ASP A 70 3.86 7.56 -8.89
C ASP A 70 3.86 8.67 -7.85
N ARG A 71 3.91 9.91 -8.33
CA ARG A 71 3.95 11.13 -7.50
C ARG A 71 2.72 11.27 -6.60
N ALA A 72 1.55 10.86 -7.06
CA ALA A 72 0.32 10.97 -6.27
C ALA A 72 0.34 9.95 -5.13
N LEU A 73 0.77 8.71 -5.42
CA LEU A 73 0.88 7.64 -4.42
C LEU A 73 1.95 7.93 -3.36
N ILE A 74 3.08 8.52 -3.76
CA ILE A 74 4.11 8.99 -2.81
C ILE A 74 3.54 10.08 -1.91
N PHE A 75 2.90 11.10 -2.50
CA PHE A 75 2.39 12.25 -1.75
C PHE A 75 1.38 11.84 -0.68
N ILE A 76 0.34 11.07 -1.04
CA ILE A 76 -0.71 10.70 -0.11
C ILE A 76 -0.19 9.85 1.05
N ASN A 77 0.71 8.89 0.77
CA ASN A 77 1.29 8.05 1.81
C ASN A 77 2.28 8.82 2.69
N SER A 78 2.97 9.82 2.15
CA SER A 78 3.86 10.69 2.94
C SER A 78 3.09 11.54 3.95
N ILE A 79 1.96 12.12 3.53
CA ILE A 79 1.08 12.86 4.43
C ILE A 79 0.43 11.92 5.45
N ALA A 80 -0.02 10.73 5.03
CA ALA A 80 -0.58 9.74 5.95
C ALA A 80 0.45 9.29 7.01
N MET A 81 1.70 9.04 6.61
CA MET A 81 2.79 8.74 7.54
C MET A 81 2.96 9.85 8.58
N PHE A 82 2.97 11.12 8.14
CA PHE A 82 3.08 12.25 9.06
C PHE A 82 1.92 12.29 10.05
N ILE A 83 0.68 12.10 9.59
CA ILE A 83 -0.52 12.07 10.44
C ILE A 83 -0.41 10.97 11.49
N PHE A 84 -0.07 9.73 11.10
CA PHE A 84 0.06 8.63 12.05
C PHE A 84 1.24 8.83 13.00
N ALA A 85 2.36 9.37 12.54
CA ALA A 85 3.51 9.70 13.40
C ALA A 85 3.14 10.74 14.47
N VAL A 86 2.40 11.79 14.09
CA VAL A 86 1.88 12.79 15.04
C VAL A 86 0.90 12.14 16.02
N GLY A 87 -0.01 11.29 15.56
CA GLY A 87 -0.93 10.55 16.42
C GLY A 87 -0.21 9.65 17.44
N ILE A 88 0.83 8.93 16.99
CA ILE A 88 1.68 8.10 17.86
C ILE A 88 2.41 8.99 18.88
N GLY A 89 2.99 10.10 18.42
CA GLY A 89 3.66 11.08 19.29
C GLY A 89 2.71 11.63 20.36
N ASN A 90 1.49 12.01 19.98
CA ASN A 90 0.47 12.50 20.91
C ASN A 90 0.04 11.44 21.93
N TYR A 91 0.04 10.15 21.57
CA TYR A 91 -0.26 9.09 22.52
C TYR A 91 0.82 8.94 23.60
N TYR A 92 2.10 9.08 23.25
CA TYR A 92 3.22 8.87 24.17
C TYR A 92 3.67 10.13 24.91
N VAL A 93 3.54 11.29 24.26
CA VAL A 93 3.96 12.59 24.80
C VAL A 93 2.79 13.34 25.44
N GLY A 94 1.56 12.91 25.15
CA GLY A 94 0.33 13.44 25.76
C GLY A 94 0.37 13.47 27.27
#